data_AF-A0A0N0RRB9-F1
#
_entry.id   AF-A0A0N0RRB9-F1
#
_cell.length_a   1.000
_cell.length_b   1.000
_cell.length_c   1.000
_cell.angle_alpha   90.00
_cell.angle_beta   90.00
_cell.angle_gamma   90.00
#
_symmetry.space_group_name_H-M   'P 1'
#
loop_
_entity.id
_entity.type
_entity.pdbx_description
1 polymer ?
#
loop_
_entity_poly.entity_id
_entity_poly.type
_entity_poly.pdbx_seq_one_letter_code
_entity_poly.pdbx_strand_id
1 'polypeptide(L)'
;MRVGGRRVSASPRVAPRAVPRVLSIAGTDPTGGAGVHADLKSIAANGGYGMAVVTALVAQNTRGVRSVHMPPVEFLTQQLDAVSDDVAIDAVKIGMLGTVEVIRAVEEWLGRVTPPVVVLDPVMIATSGDRLLDRAAEEALRTLVARVDLVTPNIPELAILAGEPVATGWDDVIAQAMRVAERHGVRVLAKGGHLAGAGAGARARAGERMPDALVHPNGDVVEVAGVRIETTNTHGTGCSLSAALATRVAQTGDWVAATTESKRWLAESIRHGAALGVGGGNGPVSHFAGLWARGGLSTRPTPEAVRTAWWEEIASERAAIDALPFVRGLGDGTLAREEFTTYLAQDALYLRDYARVLAEASRLAPDQDAQAFWALGAHGALAAEMQLHESWLGEPGGGRRPGAERADAVAPAPVTVAYLDHLLAVAARGDYAVLIAALLPCFWLYQDVGTRLLALSHAEDPYRSWLDTYGDAAFAASTARAIEIVTTAAATADEGTRAAMLEAFRRSSRHEVAFFADAGQAPGAAG
;
A
#
# COMPACT_ATOMS: atom_id res chain seq x y z
N MET A 1 32.15 15.83 -37.89
CA MET A 1 30.98 14.94 -37.75
C MET A 1 30.23 15.40 -36.50
N ARG A 2 29.04 16.02 -36.63
CA ARG A 2 28.28 16.53 -35.47
C ARG A 2 27.72 15.33 -34.70
N VAL A 3 28.26 15.06 -33.52
CA VAL A 3 27.67 14.09 -32.58
C VAL A 3 26.30 14.64 -32.19
N GLY A 4 25.23 13.94 -32.56
CA GLY A 4 23.86 14.34 -32.26
C GLY A 4 23.61 14.26 -30.75
N GLY A 5 23.72 15.40 -30.06
CA GLY A 5 23.38 15.51 -28.64
C GLY A 5 21.91 15.19 -28.39
N ARG A 6 21.63 14.50 -27.29
CA ARG A 6 20.27 14.19 -26.84
C ARG A 6 19.63 15.50 -26.36
N ARG A 7 18.76 16.13 -27.18
CA ARG A 7 18.06 17.36 -26.74
C ARG A 7 17.21 17.04 -25.51
N VAL A 8 17.46 17.77 -24.43
CA VAL A 8 16.63 17.79 -23.23
C VAL A 8 15.20 18.17 -23.61
N SER A 9 14.30 17.19 -23.54
CA SER A 9 12.87 17.40 -23.73
C SER A 9 12.27 18.07 -22.49
N ALA A 10 11.31 18.98 -22.68
CA ALA A 10 10.54 19.59 -21.59
C ALA A 10 9.64 18.57 -20.88
N SER A 11 9.28 17.47 -21.55
CA SER A 11 8.42 16.41 -21.02
C SER A 11 9.12 15.05 -21.08
N PRO A 12 8.91 14.16 -20.10
CA PRO A 12 9.40 12.77 -20.20
C PRO A 12 8.69 12.06 -21.35
N ARG A 13 9.40 11.12 -21.97
CA ARG A 13 8.95 10.43 -23.18
C ARG A 13 7.98 9.28 -22.93
N VAL A 14 7.50 9.07 -21.70
CA VAL A 14 6.72 7.89 -21.30
C VAL A 14 5.54 8.27 -20.41
N ALA A 15 4.43 7.54 -20.56
CA ALA A 15 3.27 7.65 -19.69
C ALA A 15 3.63 7.22 -18.25
N PRO A 16 3.18 7.97 -17.23
CA PRO A 16 3.53 7.72 -15.83
C PRO A 16 3.16 6.27 -15.42
N ARG A 17 4.12 5.54 -14.82
CA ARG A 17 3.87 4.23 -14.19
C ARG A 17 3.76 4.38 -12.69
N ALA A 18 2.77 3.72 -12.08
CA ALA A 18 2.60 3.69 -10.63
C ALA A 18 3.85 3.13 -9.92
N VAL A 19 4.46 2.08 -10.48
CA VAL A 19 5.72 1.49 -10.01
C VAL A 19 6.73 1.48 -11.16
N PRO A 20 7.64 2.46 -11.26
CA PRO A 20 8.68 2.50 -12.29
C PRO A 20 9.76 1.47 -12.01
N ARG A 21 10.32 0.88 -13.07
CA ARG A 21 11.47 -0.03 -13.02
C ARG A 21 12.75 0.78 -13.21
N VAL A 22 13.53 0.94 -12.15
CA VAL A 22 14.68 1.83 -12.10
C VAL A 22 15.96 1.01 -11.97
N LEU A 23 16.87 1.16 -12.92
CA LEU A 23 18.18 0.51 -12.90
C LEU A 23 19.23 1.42 -12.27
N SER A 24 19.90 0.96 -11.21
CA SER A 24 21.14 1.55 -10.70
C SER A 24 22.35 0.95 -11.42
N ILE A 25 23.26 1.80 -11.89
CA ILE A 25 24.59 1.41 -12.40
C ILE A 25 25.63 2.06 -11.48
N ALA A 26 26.15 1.30 -10.51
CA ALA A 26 27.06 1.84 -9.50
C ALA A 26 27.92 0.75 -8.82
N GLY A 27 28.88 1.19 -8.00
CA GLY A 27 29.65 0.30 -7.13
C GLY A 27 28.86 -0.15 -5.90
N THR A 28 29.35 -1.19 -5.21
CA THR A 28 28.78 -1.65 -3.94
C THR A 28 29.28 -0.84 -2.75
N ASP A 29 28.45 -0.71 -1.71
CA ASP A 29 28.89 -0.41 -0.35
C ASP A 29 28.32 -1.50 0.58
N PRO A 30 29.12 -2.46 1.04
CA PRO A 30 28.64 -3.59 1.83
C PRO A 30 27.94 -3.20 3.14
N THR A 31 28.17 -2.00 3.67
CA THR A 31 27.42 -1.53 4.86
C THR A 31 26.01 -1.05 4.55
N GLY A 32 25.66 -0.99 3.26
CA GLY A 32 24.33 -0.66 2.78
C GLY A 32 23.98 0.81 2.92
N GLY A 33 24.96 1.69 3.12
CA GLY A 33 24.75 3.13 3.31
C GLY A 33 24.85 3.94 2.03
N ALA A 34 25.60 3.48 1.02
CA ALA A 34 25.80 4.10 -0.28
C ALA A 34 25.75 3.07 -1.43
N GLY A 35 26.18 3.49 -2.63
CA GLY A 35 26.30 2.62 -3.81
C GLY A 35 24.95 2.02 -4.24
N VAL A 36 25.01 0.87 -4.93
CA VAL A 36 23.80 0.15 -5.37
C VAL A 36 22.85 -0.18 -4.22
N HIS A 37 23.35 -0.39 -3.00
CA HIS A 37 22.51 -0.70 -1.84
C HIS A 37 21.66 0.49 -1.39
N ALA A 38 22.25 1.69 -1.34
CA ALA A 38 21.47 2.90 -1.08
C ALA A 38 20.50 3.21 -2.22
N ASP A 39 20.95 2.99 -3.46
CA ASP A 39 20.11 3.21 -4.63
C ASP A 39 18.85 2.34 -4.59
N LEU A 40 19.00 1.03 -4.37
CA LEU A 40 17.87 0.09 -4.29
C LEU A 40 16.92 0.44 -3.13
N LYS A 41 17.45 0.82 -1.96
CA LYS A 41 16.63 1.25 -0.82
C LYS A 41 15.88 2.55 -1.11
N SER A 42 16.53 3.51 -1.75
CA SER A 42 15.90 4.76 -2.19
C SER A 42 14.83 4.54 -3.23
N ILE A 43 15.09 3.69 -4.23
CA ILE A 43 14.12 3.36 -5.27
C ILE A 43 12.87 2.75 -4.60
N ALA A 44 13.05 1.75 -3.73
CA ALA A 44 11.96 1.11 -3.01
C ALA A 44 11.19 2.09 -2.11
N ALA A 45 11.89 2.92 -1.33
CA ALA A 45 11.28 3.91 -0.44
C ALA A 45 10.48 4.99 -1.18
N ASN A 46 10.77 5.22 -2.46
CA ASN A 46 10.08 6.18 -3.32
C ASN A 46 9.11 5.49 -4.31
N GLY A 47 8.79 4.21 -4.10
CA GLY A 47 7.74 3.49 -4.83
C GLY A 47 8.16 2.91 -6.19
N GLY A 48 9.45 2.76 -6.44
CA GLY A 48 9.98 2.10 -7.63
C GLY A 48 10.38 0.65 -7.38
N TYR A 49 10.47 -0.12 -8.47
CA TYR A 49 11.12 -1.42 -8.51
C TYR A 49 12.60 -1.22 -8.84
N GLY A 50 13.48 -1.56 -7.91
CA GLY A 50 14.93 -1.36 -8.05
C GLY A 50 15.64 -2.54 -8.71
N MET A 51 16.47 -2.25 -9.70
CA MET A 51 17.43 -3.18 -10.32
C MET A 51 18.83 -2.62 -10.16
N ALA A 52 19.87 -3.45 -10.23
CA ALA A 52 21.25 -2.98 -10.11
C ALA A 52 22.19 -3.74 -11.06
N VAL A 53 23.11 -3.00 -11.67
CA VAL A 53 24.27 -3.49 -12.40
C VAL A 53 25.52 -2.94 -11.73
N VAL A 54 26.41 -3.83 -11.33
CA VAL A 54 27.53 -3.48 -10.45
C VAL A 54 28.76 -3.13 -11.29
N THR A 55 29.30 -1.92 -11.08
CA THR A 55 30.52 -1.43 -11.75
C THR A 55 31.79 -1.76 -10.98
N ALA A 56 31.71 -1.79 -9.64
CA ALA A 56 32.84 -2.03 -8.75
C ALA A 56 32.39 -2.75 -7.47
N LEU A 57 33.20 -3.68 -6.99
CA LEU A 57 33.04 -4.26 -5.66
C LEU A 57 33.94 -3.52 -4.68
N VAL A 58 33.35 -2.84 -3.68
CA VAL A 58 34.12 -2.04 -2.72
C VAL A 58 34.10 -2.70 -1.36
N ALA A 59 35.27 -2.93 -0.76
CA ALA A 59 35.37 -3.27 0.66
C ALA A 59 35.33 -1.97 1.47
N GLN A 60 34.11 -1.47 1.74
CA GLN A 60 33.87 -0.23 2.47
C GLN A 60 33.11 -0.46 3.77
N ASN A 61 33.32 0.42 4.75
CA ASN A 61 32.40 0.59 5.86
C ASN A 61 32.28 2.06 6.28
N THR A 62 31.55 2.32 7.37
CA THR A 62 31.32 3.69 7.89
C THR A 62 32.60 4.45 8.28
N ARG A 63 33.76 3.79 8.31
CA ARG A 63 35.08 4.41 8.61
C ARG A 63 35.93 4.66 7.37
N GLY A 64 35.49 4.24 6.17
CA GLY A 64 36.19 4.50 4.91
C GLY A 64 36.30 3.28 4.00
N VAL A 65 37.00 3.47 2.88
CA VAL A 65 37.26 2.47 1.85
C VAL A 65 38.55 1.72 2.18
N ARG A 66 38.54 0.38 2.13
CA ARG A 66 39.71 -0.48 2.34
C ARG A 66 40.32 -0.96 1.04
N SER A 67 39.49 -1.34 0.08
CA SER A 67 39.90 -1.75 -1.26
C SER A 67 38.75 -1.63 -2.25
N VAL A 68 39.09 -1.49 -3.53
CA VAL A 68 38.17 -1.48 -4.66
C VAL A 68 38.62 -2.57 -5.63
N HIS A 69 37.70 -3.44 -6.02
CA HIS A 69 37.91 -4.42 -7.07
C HIS A 69 37.05 -4.04 -8.28
N MET A 70 37.72 -3.81 -9.42
CA MET A 70 37.08 -3.55 -10.70
C MET A 70 36.98 -4.87 -11.47
N PRO A 71 35.78 -5.44 -11.68
CA PRO A 71 35.60 -6.58 -12.55
C PRO A 71 35.99 -6.24 -14.00
N PRO A 72 36.29 -7.24 -14.85
CA PRO A 72 36.46 -7.03 -16.28
C PRO A 72 35.24 -6.35 -16.91
N VAL A 73 35.47 -5.39 -17.82
CA VAL A 73 34.40 -4.58 -18.42
C VAL A 73 33.42 -5.44 -19.23
N GLU A 74 33.87 -6.56 -19.77
CA GLU A 74 33.02 -7.51 -20.50
C GLU A 74 31.90 -8.07 -19.61
N PHE A 75 32.19 -8.26 -18.31
CA PHE A 75 31.19 -8.72 -17.35
C PHE A 75 30.19 -7.61 -16.99
N LEU A 76 30.61 -6.34 -17.00
CA LEU A 76 29.69 -5.21 -16.89
C LEU A 76 28.71 -5.18 -18.07
N THR A 77 29.21 -5.35 -19.29
CA THR A 77 28.36 -5.41 -20.49
C THR A 77 27.37 -6.57 -20.42
N GLN A 78 27.81 -7.76 -20.00
CA GLN A 78 26.91 -8.91 -19.79
C GLN A 78 25.79 -8.64 -18.78
N GLN A 79 26.09 -7.96 -17.67
CA GLN A 79 25.08 -7.56 -16.69
C GLN A 79 24.07 -6.57 -17.29
N LEU A 80 24.57 -5.56 -18.03
CA LEU A 80 23.73 -4.56 -18.68
C LEU A 80 22.80 -5.20 -19.72
N ASP A 81 23.32 -6.12 -20.53
CA ASP A 81 22.56 -6.85 -21.55
C ASP A 81 21.50 -7.75 -20.90
N ALA A 82 21.87 -8.55 -19.90
CA ALA A 82 20.94 -9.44 -19.21
C ALA A 82 19.73 -8.71 -18.60
N VAL A 83 19.91 -7.48 -18.12
CA VAL A 83 18.78 -6.66 -17.63
C VAL A 83 17.94 -6.15 -18.80
N SER A 84 18.56 -5.56 -19.82
CA SER A 84 17.82 -4.95 -20.94
C SER A 84 17.18 -5.94 -21.90
N ASP A 85 17.64 -7.19 -21.93
CA ASP A 85 17.10 -8.25 -22.78
C ASP A 85 15.72 -8.74 -22.30
N ASP A 86 15.44 -8.63 -21.00
CA ASP A 86 14.22 -9.15 -20.37
C ASP A 86 13.32 -8.04 -19.79
N VAL A 87 13.91 -7.01 -19.17
CA VAL A 87 13.17 -6.01 -18.42
C VAL A 87 13.19 -4.66 -19.14
N ALA A 88 12.01 -4.15 -19.51
CA ALA A 88 11.92 -2.77 -19.97
C ALA A 88 12.27 -1.79 -18.82
N ILE A 89 13.12 -0.80 -19.13
CA ILE A 89 13.70 0.11 -18.14
C ILE A 89 13.01 1.47 -18.26
N ASP A 90 12.43 1.94 -17.16
CA ASP A 90 11.73 3.23 -17.12
C ASP A 90 12.68 4.38 -16.74
N ALA A 91 13.68 4.09 -15.90
CA ALA A 91 14.75 5.04 -15.57
C ALA A 91 16.08 4.35 -15.25
N VAL A 92 17.17 5.09 -15.42
CA VAL A 92 18.52 4.70 -15.01
C VAL A 92 19.08 5.75 -14.05
N LYS A 93 19.66 5.31 -12.93
CA LYS A 93 20.52 6.11 -12.09
C LYS A 93 21.96 5.59 -12.23
N ILE A 94 22.89 6.48 -12.47
CA ILE A 94 24.32 6.17 -12.61
C ILE A 94 25.06 6.75 -11.40
N GLY A 95 25.90 5.94 -10.76
CA GLY A 95 26.74 6.34 -9.62
C GLY A 95 28.23 6.23 -9.94
N MET A 96 28.98 5.58 -9.05
CA MET A 96 30.43 5.37 -9.22
C MET A 96 30.75 4.54 -10.48
N LEU A 97 31.60 5.08 -11.36
CA LEU A 97 32.05 4.43 -12.60
C LEU A 97 33.53 3.99 -12.56
N GLY A 98 34.39 4.68 -11.81
CA GLY A 98 35.79 4.27 -11.61
C GLY A 98 36.75 4.63 -12.74
N THR A 99 36.56 4.02 -13.92
CA THR A 99 37.54 4.05 -15.02
C THR A 99 36.94 4.50 -16.35
N VAL A 100 37.81 4.82 -17.33
CA VAL A 100 37.41 5.23 -18.68
C VAL A 100 36.65 4.11 -19.39
N GLU A 101 37.09 2.86 -19.23
CA GLU A 101 36.53 1.68 -19.87
C GLU A 101 35.08 1.45 -19.43
N VAL A 102 34.81 1.57 -18.12
CA VAL A 102 33.46 1.46 -17.56
C VAL A 102 32.56 2.59 -18.07
N ILE A 103 33.05 3.83 -18.11
CA ILE A 103 32.28 4.96 -18.64
C ILE A 103 31.88 4.71 -20.10
N ARG A 104 32.82 4.26 -20.93
CA ARG A 104 32.57 3.97 -22.36
C ARG A 104 31.55 2.84 -22.55
N ALA A 105 31.66 1.77 -21.77
CA ALA A 105 30.70 0.66 -21.83
C ALA A 105 29.28 1.12 -21.47
N VAL A 106 29.14 1.93 -20.42
CA VAL A 106 27.84 2.51 -20.03
C VAL A 106 27.32 3.48 -21.09
N GLU A 107 28.18 4.33 -21.66
CA GLU A 107 27.80 5.27 -22.73
C GLU A 107 27.29 4.55 -23.99
N GLU A 108 27.99 3.49 -24.41
CA GLU A 108 27.60 2.65 -25.55
C GLU A 108 26.25 1.97 -25.29
N TRP A 109 26.07 1.38 -24.11
CA TRP A 109 24.82 0.73 -23.72
C TRP A 109 23.65 1.71 -23.68
N LEU A 110 23.83 2.92 -23.12
CA LEU A 110 22.82 3.98 -23.15
C LEU A 110 22.45 4.39 -24.58
N GLY A 111 23.41 4.33 -25.51
CA GLY A 111 23.19 4.58 -26.93
C GLY A 111 22.30 3.55 -27.62
N ARG A 112 22.39 2.27 -27.22
CA ARG A 112 21.51 1.21 -27.73
C ARG A 112 20.14 1.21 -27.08
N VAL A 113 20.09 1.22 -25.74
CA VAL A 113 18.83 1.02 -24.99
C VAL A 113 17.98 2.29 -24.95
N THR A 114 18.62 3.47 -24.95
CA THR A 114 17.95 4.78 -24.89
C THR A 114 16.87 4.90 -23.78
N PRO A 115 17.21 4.64 -22.49
CA PRO A 115 16.22 4.68 -21.40
C PRO A 115 15.51 6.04 -21.30
N PRO A 116 14.22 6.09 -20.93
CA PRO A 116 13.45 7.34 -20.93
C PRO A 116 14.01 8.45 -20.05
N VAL A 117 14.54 8.08 -18.88
CA VAL A 117 15.12 8.98 -17.87
C VAL A 117 16.48 8.46 -17.46
N VAL A 118 17.51 9.30 -17.50
CA VAL A 118 18.86 8.98 -17.03
C VAL A 118 19.35 10.06 -16.08
N VAL A 119 19.62 9.68 -14.83
CA VAL A 119 20.18 10.57 -13.78
C VAL A 119 21.60 10.14 -13.46
N LEU A 120 22.56 11.07 -13.52
CA LEU A 120 23.96 10.84 -13.19
C LEU A 120 24.31 11.52 -11.87
N ASP A 121 24.72 10.73 -10.88
CA ASP A 121 25.45 11.20 -9.70
C ASP A 121 26.95 11.05 -10.00
N PRO A 122 27.67 12.15 -10.30
CA PRO A 122 29.05 12.09 -10.77
C PRO A 122 30.01 11.83 -9.61
N VAL A 123 29.93 10.63 -9.02
CA VAL A 123 30.71 10.25 -7.83
C VAL A 123 32.19 10.19 -8.19
N MET A 124 32.96 11.18 -7.73
CA MET A 124 34.41 11.26 -7.94
C MET A 124 35.21 10.99 -6.67
N ILE A 125 34.63 11.29 -5.49
CA ILE A 125 35.28 11.21 -4.19
C ILE A 125 34.28 10.62 -3.18
N ALA A 126 34.73 9.65 -2.37
CA ALA A 126 33.93 9.06 -1.31
C ALA A 126 33.65 10.06 -0.18
N THR A 127 32.62 9.81 0.63
CA THR A 127 32.37 10.60 1.85
C THR A 127 33.54 10.55 2.85
N SER A 128 34.38 9.51 2.78
CA SER A 128 35.63 9.39 3.55
C SER A 128 36.80 10.20 2.99
N GLY A 129 36.68 10.78 1.79
CA GLY A 129 37.72 11.54 1.11
C GLY A 129 38.55 10.75 0.10
N ASP A 130 38.36 9.43 0.00
CA ASP A 130 39.07 8.57 -0.94
C ASP A 130 38.63 8.85 -2.39
N ARG A 131 39.58 8.94 -3.32
CA ARG A 131 39.26 9.16 -4.74
C ARG A 131 38.68 7.89 -5.36
N LEU A 132 37.54 8.02 -6.03
CA LEU A 132 36.80 6.92 -6.65
C LEU A 132 36.78 6.97 -8.18
N LEU A 133 37.21 8.09 -8.78
CA LEU A 133 37.35 8.26 -10.22
C LEU A 133 38.81 8.54 -10.58
N ASP A 134 39.33 7.78 -11.56
CA ASP A 134 40.65 8.04 -12.13
C ASP A 134 40.71 9.41 -12.79
N ARG A 135 41.83 10.12 -12.63
CA ARG A 135 42.01 11.45 -13.26
C ARG A 135 41.86 11.39 -14.79
N ALA A 136 42.31 10.29 -15.39
CA ALA A 136 42.18 10.06 -16.83
C ALA A 136 40.71 9.88 -17.27
N ALA A 137 39.80 9.56 -16.35
CA ALA A 137 38.39 9.33 -16.61
C ALA A 137 37.53 10.60 -16.55
N GLU A 138 38.07 11.74 -16.12
CA GLU A 138 37.32 13.00 -16.00
C GLU A 138 36.76 13.49 -17.35
N GLU A 139 37.53 13.38 -18.44
CA GLU A 139 37.08 13.79 -19.77
C GLU A 139 36.00 12.85 -20.35
N ALA A 140 36.13 11.55 -20.10
CA ALA A 140 35.11 10.57 -20.45
C ALA A 140 33.80 10.87 -19.69
N LEU A 141 33.89 11.23 -18.41
CA LEU A 141 32.74 11.62 -17.61
C LEU A 141 32.05 12.88 -18.15
N ARG A 142 32.81 13.93 -18.53
CA ARG A 142 32.25 15.13 -19.18
C ARG A 142 31.50 14.81 -20.47
N THR A 143 32.00 13.85 -21.24
CA THR A 143 31.33 13.38 -22.46
C THR A 143 30.01 12.69 -22.13
N LEU A 144 30.01 11.81 -21.10
CA LEU A 144 28.80 11.15 -20.62
C LEU A 144 27.74 12.15 -20.11
N VAL A 145 28.12 13.27 -19.50
CA VAL A 145 27.17 14.31 -19.03
C VAL A 145 26.26 14.80 -20.16
N ALA A 146 26.74 14.85 -21.40
CA ALA A 146 25.92 15.27 -22.56
C ALA A 146 24.89 14.20 -23.02
N ARG A 147 24.84 13.03 -22.38
CA ARG A 147 24.00 11.89 -22.73
C ARG A 147 22.87 11.62 -21.72
N VAL A 148 22.88 12.31 -20.58
CA VAL A 148 21.93 12.11 -19.48
C VAL A 148 20.88 13.22 -19.42
N ASP A 149 19.82 13.03 -18.63
CA ASP A 149 18.72 13.99 -18.50
C ASP A 149 18.91 14.93 -17.29
N LEU A 150 19.65 14.48 -16.27
CA LEU A 150 20.01 15.23 -15.06
C LEU A 150 21.39 14.78 -14.56
N VAL A 151 22.23 15.73 -14.15
CA VAL A 151 23.44 15.48 -13.34
C VAL A 151 23.30 16.12 -11.96
N THR A 152 23.74 15.44 -10.90
CA THR A 152 23.55 15.87 -9.50
C THR A 152 24.87 16.15 -8.77
N PRO A 153 25.74 17.07 -9.23
CA PRO A 153 27.07 17.28 -8.63
C PRO A 153 27.00 17.99 -7.28
N ASN A 154 27.91 17.64 -6.36
CA ASN A 154 28.27 18.52 -5.24
C ASN A 154 29.20 19.65 -5.73
N ILE A 155 29.56 20.60 -4.84
CA ILE A 155 30.34 21.78 -5.23
C ILE A 155 31.73 21.40 -5.82
N PRO A 156 32.55 20.52 -5.19
CA PRO A 156 33.79 20.05 -5.81
C PRO A 156 33.60 19.35 -7.17
N GLU A 157 32.60 18.47 -7.28
CA GLU A 157 32.28 17.76 -8.53
C GLU A 157 31.85 18.73 -9.63
N LEU A 158 31.06 19.76 -9.28
CA LEU A 158 30.58 20.78 -10.21
C LEU A 158 31.75 21.58 -10.78
N ALA A 159 32.71 21.96 -9.95
CA ALA A 159 33.92 22.67 -10.38
C ALA A 159 34.74 21.83 -11.37
N ILE A 160 34.86 20.52 -11.09
CA ILE A 160 35.47 19.58 -12.04
C ILE A 160 34.66 19.58 -13.33
N LEU A 161 33.35 19.37 -13.32
CA LEU A 161 32.52 19.37 -14.54
C LEU A 161 32.57 20.70 -15.32
N ALA A 162 32.72 21.83 -14.65
CA ALA A 162 32.88 23.15 -15.27
C ALA A 162 34.29 23.34 -15.88
N GLY A 163 35.30 22.71 -15.30
CA GLY A 163 36.71 22.96 -15.63
C GLY A 163 37.22 24.24 -14.98
N GLU A 164 36.74 24.54 -13.77
CA GLU A 164 36.95 25.79 -13.06
C GLU A 164 37.38 25.54 -11.60
N PRO A 165 37.90 26.56 -10.89
CA PRO A 165 38.12 26.47 -9.44
C PRO A 165 36.82 26.21 -8.66
N VAL A 166 36.95 25.66 -7.46
CA VAL A 166 35.81 25.39 -6.56
C VAL A 166 35.13 26.70 -6.18
N ALA A 167 33.82 26.80 -6.43
CA ALA A 167 33.02 27.96 -6.07
C ALA A 167 33.01 28.21 -4.55
N THR A 168 33.08 29.48 -4.16
CA THR A 168 33.14 29.91 -2.75
C THR A 168 31.82 30.46 -2.22
N GLY A 169 30.96 30.98 -3.10
CA GLY A 169 29.63 31.48 -2.75
C GLY A 169 28.51 30.75 -3.49
N TRP A 170 27.27 30.91 -3.02
CA TRP A 170 26.10 30.30 -3.67
C TRP A 170 25.87 30.85 -5.07
N ASP A 171 26.03 32.16 -5.28
CA ASP A 171 25.89 32.77 -6.60
C ASP A 171 26.93 32.22 -7.60
N ASP A 172 28.16 31.95 -7.15
CA ASP A 172 29.19 31.31 -7.96
C ASP A 172 28.80 29.86 -8.33
N VAL A 173 28.20 29.12 -7.40
CA VAL A 173 27.70 27.75 -7.63
C VAL A 173 26.61 27.76 -8.71
N ILE A 174 25.65 28.69 -8.63
CA ILE A 174 24.61 28.84 -9.65
C ILE A 174 25.21 29.18 -11.01
N ALA A 175 26.13 30.14 -11.05
CA ALA A 175 26.79 30.55 -12.29
C ALA A 175 27.59 29.38 -12.93
N GLN A 176 28.28 28.56 -12.13
CA GLN A 176 28.96 27.36 -12.60
C GLN A 176 27.97 26.31 -13.13
N ALA A 177 26.88 26.06 -12.41
CA ALA A 177 25.84 25.13 -12.83
C ALA A 177 25.19 25.54 -14.15
N MET A 178 24.93 26.84 -14.35
CA MET A 178 24.42 27.37 -15.63
C MET A 178 25.38 27.10 -16.79
N ARG A 179 26.69 27.33 -16.59
CA ARG A 179 27.70 27.05 -17.63
C ARG A 179 27.78 25.57 -17.97
N VAL A 180 27.69 24.68 -16.98
CA VAL A 180 27.65 23.22 -17.21
C VAL A 180 26.37 22.82 -17.94
N ALA A 181 25.21 23.34 -17.51
CA ALA A 181 23.92 23.05 -18.12
C ALA A 181 23.87 23.48 -19.59
N GLU A 182 24.35 24.68 -19.90
CA GLU A 182 24.41 25.22 -21.26
C GLU A 182 25.42 24.44 -22.12
N ARG A 183 26.66 24.26 -21.64
CA ARG A 183 27.75 23.61 -22.39
C ARG A 183 27.39 22.18 -22.79
N HIS A 184 26.77 21.43 -21.88
CA HIS A 184 26.45 20.01 -22.10
C HIS A 184 25.00 19.77 -22.51
N GLY A 185 24.16 20.80 -22.51
CA GLY A 185 22.73 20.67 -22.80
C GLY A 185 21.99 19.78 -21.82
N VAL A 186 22.34 19.80 -20.52
CA VAL A 186 21.83 18.91 -19.46
C VAL A 186 21.19 19.70 -18.31
N ARG A 187 20.25 19.10 -17.57
CA ARG A 187 19.83 19.68 -16.27
C ARG A 187 20.91 19.43 -15.22
N VAL A 188 21.15 20.41 -14.35
CA VAL A 188 22.11 20.30 -13.24
C VAL A 188 21.37 20.52 -11.93
N LEU A 189 21.38 19.55 -11.02
CA LEU A 189 20.99 19.76 -9.62
C LEU A 189 22.24 20.09 -8.81
N ALA A 190 22.53 21.38 -8.65
CA ALA A 190 23.65 21.86 -7.85
C ALA A 190 23.33 21.71 -6.36
N LYS A 191 24.14 20.91 -5.65
CA LYS A 191 23.94 20.62 -4.22
C LYS A 191 24.75 21.58 -3.35
N GLY A 192 24.09 22.43 -2.55
CA GLY A 192 24.75 23.46 -1.74
C GLY A 192 25.34 22.97 -0.42
N GLY A 193 25.08 21.72 -0.02
CA GLY A 193 25.41 21.18 1.31
C GLY A 193 26.87 21.21 1.78
N HIS A 194 27.81 21.69 0.96
CA HIS A 194 29.23 21.87 1.27
C HIS A 194 29.67 23.34 1.38
N LEU A 195 28.77 24.31 1.21
CA LEU A 195 29.10 25.72 1.48
C LEU A 195 29.51 25.85 2.94
N ALA A 196 30.73 26.35 3.18
CA ALA A 196 31.14 26.72 4.52
C ALA A 196 30.20 27.80 5.05
N GLY A 197 29.78 27.70 6.30
CA GLY A 197 29.20 28.85 6.99
C GLY A 197 30.21 30.01 6.93
N ALA A 198 29.75 31.26 7.00
CA ALA A 198 30.61 32.44 6.86
C ALA A 198 31.90 32.34 7.72
N GLY A 199 33.02 31.93 7.09
CA GLY A 199 34.30 31.61 7.72
C GLY A 199 34.94 30.32 7.20
N ALA A 200 36.11 30.42 6.56
CA ALA A 200 36.87 29.25 6.08
C ALA A 200 37.17 28.27 7.23
N GLY A 201 36.55 27.09 7.19
CA GLY A 201 36.71 26.04 8.20
C GLY A 201 35.58 25.92 9.24
N ALA A 202 34.59 26.82 9.23
CA ALA A 202 33.42 26.71 10.11
C ALA A 202 32.38 25.72 9.53
N ARG A 203 32.02 24.70 10.30
CA ARG A 203 30.85 23.85 9.98
C ARG A 203 29.59 24.72 10.09
N ALA A 204 28.74 24.70 9.06
CA ALA A 204 27.43 25.35 9.09
C ALA A 204 26.64 24.89 10.34
N ARG A 205 26.05 25.84 11.07
CA ARG A 205 25.23 25.55 12.26
C ARG A 205 23.93 24.86 11.87
N ALA A 206 23.38 24.09 12.80
CA ALA A 206 22.04 23.51 12.65
C ALA A 206 21.02 24.61 12.31
N GLY A 207 20.15 24.35 11.34
CA GLY A 207 19.13 25.31 10.90
C GLY A 207 19.61 26.36 9.89
N GLU A 208 20.91 26.44 9.57
CA GLU A 208 21.38 27.31 8.48
C GLU A 208 20.81 26.86 7.13
N ARG A 209 20.54 27.85 6.26
CA ARG A 209 19.99 27.62 4.91
C ARG A 209 21.00 26.84 4.07
N MET A 210 20.55 25.71 3.53
CA MET A 210 21.32 24.81 2.65
C MET A 210 20.52 24.60 1.36
N PRO A 211 20.53 25.59 0.44
CA PRO A 211 19.77 25.51 -0.79
C PRO A 211 20.40 24.49 -1.75
N ASP A 212 19.56 23.85 -2.55
CA ASP A 212 19.96 23.21 -3.80
C ASP A 212 19.28 23.93 -4.95
N ALA A 213 19.79 23.81 -6.18
CA ALA A 213 19.17 24.43 -7.35
C ALA A 213 19.11 23.47 -8.54
N LEU A 214 17.91 23.34 -9.11
CA LEU A 214 17.71 22.70 -10.40
C LEU A 214 17.89 23.75 -11.50
N VAL A 215 18.97 23.63 -12.27
CA VAL A 215 19.35 24.54 -13.35
C VAL A 215 19.10 23.85 -14.69
N HIS A 216 18.39 24.52 -15.58
CA HIS A 216 18.03 24.02 -16.89
C HIS A 216 18.95 24.58 -17.99
N PRO A 217 19.14 23.87 -19.12
CA PRO A 217 19.95 24.36 -20.25
C PRO A 217 19.46 25.68 -20.88
N ASN A 218 18.18 26.02 -20.68
CA ASN A 218 17.59 27.27 -21.17
C ASN A 218 17.83 28.46 -20.22
N GLY A 219 18.52 28.25 -19.11
CA GLY A 219 18.80 29.27 -18.10
C GLY A 219 17.80 29.33 -16.94
N ASP A 220 16.72 28.55 -16.95
CA ASP A 220 15.78 28.52 -15.83
C ASP A 220 16.44 27.91 -14.58
N VAL A 221 16.24 28.58 -13.43
CA VAL A 221 16.77 28.15 -12.14
C VAL A 221 15.62 28.01 -11.15
N VAL A 222 15.50 26.82 -10.55
CA VAL A 222 14.56 26.54 -9.47
C VAL A 222 15.32 26.18 -8.22
N GLU A 223 15.35 27.10 -7.25
CA GLU A 223 15.91 26.82 -5.93
C GLU A 223 14.96 25.97 -5.09
N VAL A 224 15.51 24.95 -4.44
CA VAL A 224 14.81 24.10 -3.48
C VAL A 224 15.40 24.34 -2.10
N ALA A 225 14.55 24.85 -1.20
CA ALA A 225 14.96 25.16 0.16
C ALA A 225 15.40 23.91 0.93
N GLY A 226 16.38 24.07 1.80
CA GLY A 226 16.87 23.06 2.72
C GLY A 226 17.50 23.70 3.93
N VAL A 227 17.63 22.92 5.00
CA VAL A 227 18.29 23.34 6.25
C VAL A 227 19.35 22.34 6.65
N ARG A 228 20.41 22.80 7.30
CA ARG A 228 21.43 21.93 7.87
C ARG A 228 20.83 21.14 9.05
N ILE A 229 20.88 19.80 8.95
CA ILE A 229 20.53 18.89 10.04
C ILE A 229 21.82 18.53 10.79
N GLU A 230 21.80 18.68 12.11
CA GLU A 230 22.92 18.32 12.96
C GLU A 230 23.01 16.80 13.12
N THR A 231 23.88 16.17 12.34
CA THR A 231 24.18 14.75 12.42
C THR A 231 25.51 14.42 11.73
N THR A 232 26.11 13.29 12.11
CA THR A 232 27.22 12.64 11.39
C THR A 232 26.73 11.57 10.42
N ASN A 233 25.44 11.25 10.43
CA ASN A 233 24.82 10.22 9.60
C ASN A 233 24.47 10.76 8.20
N THR A 234 25.48 11.13 7.42
CA THR A 234 25.33 11.70 6.08
C THR A 234 25.88 10.80 4.97
N HIS A 235 26.29 9.57 5.32
CA HIS A 235 26.80 8.60 4.36
C HIS A 235 25.71 8.22 3.35
N GLY A 236 26.05 8.28 2.07
CA GLY A 236 25.17 7.95 0.94
C GLY A 236 24.06 8.95 0.61
N THR A 237 24.09 10.17 1.14
CA THR A 237 23.10 11.22 0.82
C THR A 237 23.01 11.53 -0.68
N GLY A 238 24.14 11.57 -1.40
CA GLY A 238 24.17 11.80 -2.85
C GLY A 238 23.54 10.67 -3.67
N CYS A 239 23.94 9.43 -3.40
CA CYS A 239 23.36 8.23 -4.03
C CYS A 239 21.85 8.15 -3.75
N SER A 240 21.47 8.43 -2.50
CA SER A 240 20.08 8.37 -2.08
C SER A 240 19.20 9.38 -2.83
N LEU A 241 19.68 10.62 -2.96
CA LEU A 241 18.96 11.71 -3.63
C LEU A 241 18.76 11.44 -5.12
N SER A 242 19.83 11.06 -5.81
CA SER A 242 19.80 10.80 -7.26
C SER A 242 18.93 9.60 -7.62
N ALA A 243 18.92 8.55 -6.80
CA ALA A 243 18.04 7.39 -6.98
C ALA A 243 16.55 7.72 -6.73
N ALA A 244 16.26 8.52 -5.70
CA ALA A 244 14.90 9.00 -5.43
C ALA A 244 14.37 9.88 -6.58
N LEU A 245 15.22 10.76 -7.12
CA LEU A 245 14.92 11.60 -8.28
C LEU A 245 14.59 10.79 -9.53
N ALA A 246 15.46 9.83 -9.89
CA ALA A 246 15.23 8.96 -11.04
C ALA A 246 13.87 8.23 -10.94
N THR A 247 13.54 7.76 -9.74
CA THR A 247 12.27 7.07 -9.44
C THR A 247 11.07 7.99 -9.60
N ARG A 248 11.08 9.16 -8.95
CA ARG A 248 9.93 10.07 -8.93
C ARG A 248 9.68 10.73 -10.28
N VAL A 249 10.73 11.06 -11.02
CA VAL A 249 10.58 11.61 -12.37
C VAL A 249 10.00 10.57 -13.32
N ALA A 250 10.36 9.29 -13.19
CA ALA A 250 9.73 8.22 -13.96
C ALA A 250 8.24 8.03 -13.62
N GLN A 251 7.84 8.32 -12.38
CA GLN A 251 6.45 8.26 -11.93
C GLN A 251 5.61 9.45 -12.39
N THR A 252 6.13 10.68 -12.30
CA THR A 252 5.31 11.89 -12.45
C THR A 252 5.64 12.70 -13.69
N GLY A 253 6.87 12.57 -14.16
CA GLY A 253 7.42 13.38 -15.22
C GLY A 253 7.80 14.82 -14.88
N ASP A 254 7.58 15.23 -13.63
CA ASP A 254 7.83 16.59 -13.17
C ASP A 254 9.13 16.65 -12.36
N TRP A 255 10.15 17.27 -12.96
CA TRP A 255 11.47 17.43 -12.34
C TRP A 255 11.46 18.32 -11.09
N VAL A 256 10.62 19.37 -11.06
CA VAL A 256 10.56 20.31 -9.93
C VAL A 256 9.87 19.64 -8.75
N ALA A 257 8.72 19.01 -8.99
CA ALA A 257 8.00 18.27 -7.96
C ALA A 257 8.82 17.09 -7.44
N ALA A 258 9.46 16.32 -8.33
CA ALA A 258 10.32 15.22 -7.94
C ALA A 258 11.52 15.69 -7.09
N THR A 259 12.14 16.81 -7.43
CA THR A 259 13.27 17.37 -6.65
C THR A 259 12.82 17.84 -5.28
N THR A 260 11.73 18.59 -5.22
CA THR A 260 11.16 19.12 -3.96
C THR A 260 10.82 17.98 -3.00
N GLU A 261 10.16 16.94 -3.49
CA GLU A 261 9.75 15.81 -2.68
C GLU A 261 10.94 14.90 -2.30
N SER A 262 11.88 14.64 -3.23
CA SER A 262 13.10 13.86 -2.92
C SER A 262 13.93 14.53 -1.83
N LYS A 263 14.00 15.87 -1.84
CA LYS A 263 14.66 16.65 -0.78
C LYS A 263 13.95 16.53 0.57
N ARG A 264 12.62 16.58 0.58
CA ARG A 264 11.80 16.40 1.78
C ARG A 264 12.01 15.01 2.38
N TRP A 265 11.92 13.97 1.56
CA TRP A 265 12.19 12.58 1.94
C TRP A 265 13.62 12.38 2.46
N LEU A 266 14.63 12.95 1.79
CA LEU A 266 16.02 12.85 2.24
C LEU A 266 16.23 13.56 3.59
N ALA A 267 15.61 14.73 3.79
CA ALA A 267 15.67 15.43 5.08
C ALA A 267 15.04 14.61 6.22
N GLU A 268 13.93 13.91 5.97
CA GLU A 268 13.36 12.94 6.91
C GLU A 268 14.31 11.78 7.17
N SER A 269 14.94 11.25 6.12
CA SER A 269 15.88 10.13 6.20
C SER A 269 17.13 10.48 7.01
N ILE A 270 17.67 11.69 6.85
CA ILE A 270 18.82 12.20 7.60
C ILE A 270 18.46 12.37 9.08
N ARG A 271 17.30 12.98 9.38
CA ARG A 271 16.83 13.18 10.77
C ARG A 271 16.76 11.88 11.58
N HIS A 272 16.39 10.78 10.93
CA HIS A 272 16.26 9.47 11.58
C HIS A 272 17.49 8.58 11.41
N GLY A 273 18.53 9.01 10.69
CA GLY A 273 19.72 8.20 10.41
C GLY A 273 20.45 7.72 11.66
N ALA A 274 20.56 8.59 12.68
CA ALA A 274 21.26 8.26 13.94
C ALA A 274 20.58 7.13 14.73
N ALA A 275 19.24 7.04 14.67
CA ALA A 275 18.48 6.01 15.38
C ALA A 275 18.73 4.59 14.87
N LEU A 276 19.35 4.43 13.69
CA LEU A 276 19.69 3.12 13.14
C LEU A 276 20.81 2.40 13.91
N GLY A 277 21.71 3.14 14.59
CA GLY A 277 22.84 2.53 15.29
C GLY A 277 23.84 1.77 14.40
N VAL A 278 23.96 2.14 13.12
CA VAL A 278 24.82 1.43 12.14
C VAL A 278 26.22 2.02 12.06
N GLY A 279 27.20 1.23 12.46
CA GLY A 279 28.63 1.54 12.37
C GLY A 279 29.13 2.51 13.45
N GLY A 280 30.43 2.78 13.44
CA GLY A 280 31.10 3.66 14.42
C GLY A 280 31.87 4.82 13.79
N GLY A 281 31.48 5.22 12.57
CA GLY A 281 32.05 6.36 11.84
C GLY A 281 30.92 7.24 11.28
N ASN A 282 30.98 7.62 10.01
CA ASN A 282 29.88 8.32 9.34
C ASN A 282 28.77 7.31 9.01
N GLY A 283 27.68 7.36 9.78
CA GLY A 283 26.56 6.43 9.62
C GLY A 283 25.68 6.75 8.39
N PRO A 284 24.82 5.80 7.97
CA PRO A 284 23.93 5.98 6.84
C PRO A 284 22.67 6.80 7.22
N VAL A 285 21.97 7.28 6.19
CA VAL A 285 20.61 7.81 6.32
C VAL A 285 19.59 6.67 6.52
N SER A 286 18.45 6.98 7.14
CA SER A 286 17.33 6.03 7.28
C SER A 286 16.40 6.10 6.08
N HIS A 287 16.68 5.26 5.08
CA HIS A 287 15.97 5.26 3.78
C HIS A 287 14.46 4.98 3.92
N PHE A 288 14.06 4.21 4.94
CA PHE A 288 12.67 3.88 5.23
C PHE A 288 12.08 4.68 6.39
N ALA A 289 12.69 5.83 6.72
CA ALA A 289 12.15 6.75 7.73
C ALA A 289 10.70 7.10 7.42
N GLY A 290 9.84 7.01 8.44
CA GLY A 290 8.40 7.23 8.33
C GLY A 290 7.62 6.13 7.58
N LEU A 291 8.25 5.36 6.69
CA LEU A 291 7.56 4.30 5.93
C LEU A 291 7.02 3.22 6.86
N TRP A 292 7.83 2.70 7.79
CA TRP A 292 7.38 1.67 8.74
C TRP A 292 6.33 2.18 9.71
N ALA A 293 6.40 3.46 10.09
CA ALA A 293 5.39 4.06 10.96
C ALA A 293 4.02 4.19 10.26
N ARG A 294 4.01 4.44 8.95
CA ARG A 294 2.78 4.59 8.15
C ARG A 294 2.24 3.26 7.62
N GLY A 295 3.13 2.37 7.18
CA GLY A 295 2.78 1.11 6.51
C GLY A 295 2.81 -0.13 7.40
N GLY A 296 3.36 -0.02 8.61
CA GLY A 296 3.58 -1.16 9.49
C GLY A 296 4.66 -2.12 8.98
N LEU A 297 4.89 -3.18 9.76
CA LEU A 297 5.76 -4.31 9.40
C LEU A 297 4.97 -5.62 9.23
N SER A 298 3.69 -5.62 9.60
CA SER A 298 2.80 -6.78 9.51
C SER A 298 2.27 -6.94 8.08
N THR A 299 2.38 -8.14 7.54
CA THR A 299 1.76 -8.47 6.26
C THR A 299 0.24 -8.51 6.40
N ARG A 300 -0.48 -7.98 5.42
CA ARG A 300 -1.93 -8.06 5.38
C ARG A 300 -2.37 -9.47 4.98
N PRO A 301 -3.44 -10.03 5.59
CA PRO A 301 -4.00 -11.30 5.16
C PRO A 301 -4.67 -11.15 3.78
N THR A 302 -4.82 -12.26 3.07
CA THR A 302 -5.69 -12.31 1.88
C THR A 302 -7.16 -12.41 2.31
N PRO A 303 -8.13 -12.05 1.45
CA PRO A 303 -9.56 -12.27 1.74
C PRO A 303 -9.85 -13.74 2.09
N GLU A 304 -9.21 -14.69 1.41
CA GLU A 304 -9.34 -16.12 1.70
C GLU A 304 -8.84 -16.52 3.10
N ALA A 305 -7.70 -15.95 3.52
CA ALA A 305 -7.17 -16.18 4.86
C ALA A 305 -8.10 -15.61 5.94
N VAL A 306 -8.69 -14.43 5.70
CA VAL A 306 -9.70 -13.86 6.59
C VAL A 306 -10.93 -14.76 6.65
N ARG A 307 -11.45 -15.21 5.50
CA ARG A 307 -12.61 -16.11 5.41
C ARG A 307 -12.40 -17.35 6.26
N THR A 308 -11.29 -18.06 6.03
CA THR A 308 -10.98 -19.31 6.74
C THR A 308 -10.86 -19.06 8.24
N ALA A 309 -10.08 -18.06 8.65
CA ALA A 309 -9.89 -17.74 10.06
C ALA A 309 -11.21 -17.36 10.76
N TRP A 310 -12.02 -16.48 10.16
CA TRP A 310 -13.28 -16.06 10.79
C TRP A 310 -14.29 -17.20 10.87
N TRP A 311 -14.30 -18.11 9.91
CA TRP A 311 -15.12 -19.32 10.00
C TRP A 311 -14.65 -20.24 11.13
N GLU A 312 -13.35 -20.39 11.35
CA GLU A 312 -12.82 -21.15 12.50
C GLU A 312 -13.16 -20.49 13.84
N GLU A 313 -13.14 -19.16 13.90
CA GLU A 313 -13.41 -18.37 15.11
C GLU A 313 -14.81 -18.57 15.71
N ILE A 314 -15.80 -18.94 14.89
CA ILE A 314 -17.18 -19.18 15.33
C ILE A 314 -17.53 -20.67 15.37
N ALA A 315 -16.53 -21.55 15.38
CA ALA A 315 -16.77 -22.99 15.41
C ALA A 315 -17.54 -23.43 16.67
N SER A 316 -17.33 -22.79 17.83
CA SER A 316 -18.10 -23.09 19.03
C SER A 316 -19.57 -22.64 18.93
N GLU A 317 -19.82 -21.47 18.35
CA GLU A 317 -21.17 -20.96 18.11
C GLU A 317 -21.93 -21.86 17.12
N ARG A 318 -21.28 -22.31 16.04
CA ARG A 318 -21.87 -23.29 15.11
C ARG A 318 -22.24 -24.60 15.79
N ALA A 319 -21.31 -25.17 16.56
CA ALA A 319 -21.57 -26.40 17.30
C ALA A 319 -22.70 -26.24 18.33
N ALA A 320 -22.83 -25.04 18.92
CA ALA A 320 -23.94 -24.73 19.82
C ALA A 320 -25.28 -24.68 19.07
N ILE A 321 -25.34 -24.04 17.89
CA ILE A 321 -26.54 -24.02 17.03
C ILE A 321 -26.98 -25.45 16.68
N ASP A 322 -26.06 -26.31 16.25
CA ASP A 322 -26.35 -27.71 15.89
C ASP A 322 -26.83 -28.57 17.08
N ALA A 323 -26.52 -28.15 18.30
CA ALA A 323 -26.94 -28.84 19.52
C ALA A 323 -28.35 -28.47 19.97
N LEU A 324 -28.95 -27.39 19.45
CA LEU A 324 -30.25 -26.89 19.88
C LEU A 324 -31.39 -27.85 19.47
N PRO A 325 -32.32 -28.17 20.40
CA PRO A 325 -33.50 -28.97 20.07
C PRO A 325 -34.32 -28.40 18.91
N PHE A 326 -34.45 -27.07 18.85
CA PHE A 326 -35.13 -26.35 17.77
C PHE A 326 -34.53 -26.69 16.39
N VAL A 327 -33.22 -26.57 16.23
CA VAL A 327 -32.51 -26.79 14.95
C VAL A 327 -32.56 -28.25 14.54
N ARG A 328 -32.45 -29.19 15.50
CA ARG A 328 -32.58 -30.63 15.24
C ARG A 328 -34.00 -30.99 14.79
N GLY A 329 -35.00 -30.52 15.53
CA GLY A 329 -36.42 -30.74 15.22
C GLY A 329 -36.83 -30.12 13.88
N LEU A 330 -36.20 -29.00 13.50
CA LEU A 330 -36.43 -28.35 12.21
C LEU A 330 -35.92 -29.19 11.05
N GLY A 331 -34.82 -29.93 11.23
CA GLY A 331 -34.21 -30.75 10.18
C GLY A 331 -34.80 -32.15 10.03
N ASP A 332 -35.31 -32.75 11.11
CA ASP A 332 -35.94 -34.08 11.09
C ASP A 332 -37.48 -34.05 11.05
N GLY A 333 -38.06 -32.84 10.96
CA GLY A 333 -39.50 -32.62 10.87
C GLY A 333 -40.28 -32.83 12.17
N THR A 334 -39.61 -33.04 13.31
CA THR A 334 -40.26 -33.33 14.61
C THR A 334 -40.59 -32.08 15.44
N LEU A 335 -40.12 -30.89 15.04
CA LEU A 335 -40.37 -29.63 15.75
C LEU A 335 -41.88 -29.39 15.95
N ALA A 336 -42.27 -28.84 17.11
CA ALA A 336 -43.65 -28.47 17.35
C ALA A 336 -44.04 -27.24 16.50
N ARG A 337 -45.22 -27.28 15.87
CA ARG A 337 -45.66 -26.20 14.97
C ARG A 337 -45.77 -24.82 15.65
N GLU A 338 -46.08 -24.82 16.95
CA GLU A 338 -46.16 -23.59 17.77
C GLU A 338 -44.79 -22.94 17.99
N GLU A 339 -43.75 -23.74 18.25
CA GLU A 339 -42.36 -23.27 18.38
C GLU A 339 -41.87 -22.64 17.07
N PHE A 340 -42.14 -23.31 15.94
CA PHE A 340 -41.80 -22.76 14.62
C PHE A 340 -42.56 -21.46 14.31
N THR A 341 -43.84 -21.36 14.71
CA THR A 341 -44.64 -20.15 14.48
C THR A 341 -44.14 -18.98 15.35
N THR A 342 -43.76 -19.26 16.61
CA THR A 342 -43.15 -18.27 17.51
C THR A 342 -41.81 -17.76 16.96
N TYR A 343 -40.98 -18.65 16.44
CA TYR A 343 -39.73 -18.30 15.76
C TYR A 343 -39.98 -17.34 14.59
N LEU A 344 -40.88 -17.69 13.67
CA LEU A 344 -41.18 -16.82 12.53
C LEU A 344 -41.74 -15.46 12.97
N ALA A 345 -42.49 -15.41 14.08
CA ALA A 345 -42.97 -14.16 14.68
C ALA A 345 -41.83 -13.23 15.10
N GLN A 346 -40.82 -13.77 15.76
CA GLN A 346 -39.62 -13.01 16.12
C GLN A 346 -38.75 -12.66 14.90
N ASP A 347 -38.68 -13.55 13.91
CA ASP A 347 -37.91 -13.34 12.68
C ASP A 347 -38.46 -12.19 11.83
N ALA A 348 -39.78 -12.07 11.70
CA ALA A 348 -40.39 -10.91 11.04
C ALA A 348 -40.05 -9.59 11.75
N LEU A 349 -40.08 -9.56 13.09
CA LEU A 349 -39.68 -8.38 13.87
C LEU A 349 -38.20 -8.03 13.67
N TYR A 350 -37.33 -9.06 13.61
CA TYR A 350 -35.91 -8.90 13.32
C TYR A 350 -35.68 -8.34 11.92
N LEU A 351 -36.26 -8.95 10.88
CA LEU A 351 -36.07 -8.59 9.47
C LEU A 351 -36.44 -7.14 9.17
N ARG A 352 -37.48 -6.61 9.84
CA ARG A 352 -37.91 -5.22 9.69
C ARG A 352 -36.80 -4.22 10.04
N ASP A 353 -36.14 -4.40 11.17
CA ASP A 353 -35.05 -3.51 11.60
C ASP A 353 -33.71 -3.91 10.96
N TYR A 354 -33.48 -5.19 10.67
CA TYR A 354 -32.35 -5.67 9.88
C TYR A 354 -32.30 -5.03 8.49
N ALA A 355 -33.45 -4.89 7.82
CA ALA A 355 -33.56 -4.19 6.53
C ALA A 355 -33.08 -2.74 6.61
N ARG A 356 -33.34 -2.05 7.73
CA ARG A 356 -32.87 -0.67 7.94
C ARG A 356 -31.35 -0.62 8.11
N VAL A 357 -30.78 -1.59 8.82
CA VAL A 357 -29.33 -1.72 9.00
C VAL A 357 -28.64 -2.03 7.67
N LEU A 358 -29.22 -2.89 6.83
CA LEU A 358 -28.74 -3.16 5.47
C LEU A 358 -28.81 -1.91 4.57
N ALA A 359 -29.88 -1.12 4.68
CA ALA A 359 -30.00 0.15 3.96
C ALA A 359 -28.92 1.16 4.41
N GLU A 360 -28.57 1.17 5.69
CA GLU A 360 -27.47 1.98 6.20
C GLU A 360 -26.10 1.49 5.69
N ALA A 361 -25.89 0.18 5.60
CA ALA A 361 -24.69 -0.38 4.95
C ALA A 361 -24.60 0.04 3.48
N SER A 362 -25.73 0.05 2.75
CA SER A 362 -25.79 0.57 1.37
C SER A 362 -25.43 2.07 1.30
N ARG A 363 -25.93 2.88 2.23
CA ARG A 363 -25.63 4.31 2.32
C ARG A 363 -24.14 4.59 2.58
N LEU A 364 -23.50 3.76 3.40
CA LEU A 364 -22.10 3.88 3.80
C LEU A 364 -21.10 3.23 2.83
N ALA A 365 -21.58 2.43 1.88
CA ALA A 365 -20.71 1.66 0.98
C ALA A 365 -19.77 2.57 0.15
N PRO A 366 -18.48 2.21 0.03
CA PRO A 366 -17.47 3.04 -0.64
C PRO A 366 -17.56 2.97 -2.17
N ASP A 367 -18.22 1.95 -2.72
CA ASP A 367 -18.36 1.70 -4.15
C ASP A 367 -19.80 1.30 -4.53
N GLN A 368 -20.12 1.44 -5.83
CA GLN A 368 -21.47 1.25 -6.36
C GLN A 368 -21.93 -0.21 -6.32
N ASP A 369 -21.01 -1.17 -6.48
CA ASP A 369 -21.35 -2.59 -6.50
C ASP A 369 -21.76 -3.06 -5.10
N ALA A 370 -21.00 -2.67 -4.08
CA ALA A 370 -21.33 -2.94 -2.69
C ALA A 370 -22.60 -2.18 -2.27
N GLN A 371 -22.76 -0.92 -2.69
CA GLN A 371 -23.99 -0.15 -2.45
C GLN A 371 -25.23 -0.88 -2.99
N ALA A 372 -25.18 -1.35 -4.24
CA ALA A 372 -26.28 -2.07 -4.87
C ALA A 372 -26.57 -3.40 -4.16
N PHE A 373 -25.52 -4.15 -3.79
CA PHE A 373 -25.66 -5.42 -3.07
C PHE A 373 -26.44 -5.25 -1.74
N TRP A 374 -26.04 -4.30 -0.90
CA TRP A 374 -26.70 -4.06 0.38
C TRP A 374 -28.12 -3.50 0.23
N ALA A 375 -28.38 -2.70 -0.81
CA ALA A 375 -29.73 -2.21 -1.12
C ALA A 375 -30.68 -3.35 -1.53
N LEU A 376 -30.21 -4.27 -2.38
CA LEU A 376 -30.96 -5.46 -2.76
C LEU A 376 -31.20 -6.38 -1.56
N GLY A 377 -30.21 -6.51 -0.67
CA GLY A 377 -30.38 -7.21 0.61
C GLY A 377 -31.48 -6.60 1.47
N ALA A 378 -31.49 -5.27 1.63
CA ALA A 378 -32.52 -4.56 2.39
C ALA A 378 -33.92 -4.78 1.80
N HIS A 379 -34.06 -4.69 0.47
CA HIS A 379 -35.31 -5.00 -0.22
C HIS A 379 -35.72 -6.47 0.00
N GLY A 380 -34.79 -7.41 -0.09
CA GLY A 380 -35.03 -8.83 0.15
C GLY A 380 -35.54 -9.10 1.57
N ALA A 381 -34.95 -8.47 2.58
CA ALA A 381 -35.38 -8.59 3.97
C ALA A 381 -36.81 -8.06 4.19
N LEU A 382 -37.16 -6.91 3.58
CA LEU A 382 -38.53 -6.39 3.61
C LEU A 382 -39.53 -7.31 2.91
N ALA A 383 -39.16 -7.85 1.73
CA ALA A 383 -40.03 -8.76 0.99
C ALA A 383 -40.28 -10.06 1.78
N ALA A 384 -39.25 -10.60 2.45
CA ALA A 384 -39.36 -11.78 3.30
C ALA A 384 -40.26 -11.52 4.51
N GLU A 385 -40.10 -10.38 5.19
CA GLU A 385 -40.97 -9.96 6.31
C GLU A 385 -42.45 -9.88 5.88
N MET A 386 -42.73 -9.25 4.75
CA MET A 386 -44.09 -9.13 4.21
C MET A 386 -44.71 -10.49 3.89
N GLN A 387 -43.95 -11.41 3.29
CA GLN A 387 -44.41 -12.77 2.99
C GLN A 387 -44.73 -13.55 4.27
N LEU A 388 -43.91 -13.42 5.32
CA LEU A 388 -44.19 -14.04 6.62
C LEU A 388 -45.50 -13.49 7.21
N HIS A 389 -45.74 -12.18 7.13
CA HIS A 389 -46.99 -11.56 7.56
C HIS A 389 -48.22 -12.02 6.76
N GLU A 390 -48.13 -12.11 5.43
CA GLU A 390 -49.21 -12.61 4.58
C GLU A 390 -49.55 -14.08 4.89
N SER A 391 -48.53 -14.91 5.15
CA SER A 391 -48.70 -16.32 5.49
C SER A 391 -49.47 -16.54 6.80
N TRP A 392 -49.45 -15.58 7.72
CA TRP A 392 -50.19 -15.62 8.99
C TRP A 392 -51.60 -15.04 8.88
N LEU A 393 -51.81 -14.04 8.02
CA LEU A 393 -53.08 -13.33 7.88
C LEU A 393 -54.08 -14.04 6.94
N GLY A 394 -53.61 -14.94 6.07
CA GLY A 394 -54.45 -15.69 5.13
C GLY A 394 -54.87 -14.86 3.90
N GLU A 395 -55.20 -15.54 2.79
CA GLU A 395 -55.52 -14.88 1.51
C GLU A 395 -56.67 -13.85 1.61
N PRO A 396 -56.64 -12.76 0.80
CA PRO A 396 -57.72 -11.78 0.75
C PRO A 396 -59.01 -12.43 0.20
N GLY A 397 -59.88 -12.90 1.10
CA GLY A 397 -61.17 -13.48 0.76
C GLY A 397 -61.47 -14.85 1.39
N GLY A 398 -60.48 -15.50 2.02
CA GLY A 398 -60.69 -16.71 2.82
C GLY A 398 -60.97 -16.38 4.28
N GLY A 399 -61.94 -17.07 4.89
CA GLY A 399 -62.32 -16.85 6.29
C GLY A 399 -61.12 -16.89 7.25
N ARG A 400 -61.10 -15.93 8.19
CA ARG A 400 -60.12 -15.74 9.25
C ARG A 400 -59.72 -17.08 9.90
N ARG A 401 -58.44 -17.45 9.87
CA ARG A 401 -57.95 -18.63 10.59
C ARG A 401 -58.11 -18.43 12.11
N PRO A 402 -58.67 -19.39 12.86
CA PRO A 402 -58.70 -19.31 14.33
C PRO A 402 -57.26 -19.34 14.86
N GLY A 403 -56.87 -18.33 15.66
CA GLY A 403 -55.52 -18.20 16.24
C GLY A 403 -54.59 -17.17 15.57
N ALA A 404 -55.02 -16.50 14.49
CA ALA A 404 -54.26 -15.39 13.91
C ALA A 404 -54.44 -14.11 14.76
N GLU A 405 -53.66 -13.97 15.82
CA GLU A 405 -53.39 -12.67 16.43
C GLU A 405 -52.61 -11.81 15.41
N ARG A 406 -52.90 -10.50 15.36
CA ARG A 406 -52.18 -9.59 14.45
C ARG A 406 -50.69 -9.64 14.77
N ALA A 407 -49.83 -9.55 13.75
CA ALA A 407 -48.39 -9.35 13.95
C ALA A 407 -48.06 -8.18 14.89
N ASP A 408 -48.93 -7.17 14.93
CA ASP A 408 -48.85 -6.03 15.86
C ASP A 408 -49.03 -6.40 17.35
N ALA A 409 -49.40 -7.65 17.68
CA ALA A 409 -49.66 -8.12 19.04
C ALA A 409 -48.50 -8.91 19.67
N VAL A 410 -47.51 -9.36 18.88
CA VAL A 410 -46.35 -10.11 19.40
C VAL A 410 -45.26 -9.13 19.83
N ALA A 411 -44.96 -9.10 21.13
CA ALA A 411 -43.86 -8.31 21.65
C ALA A 411 -42.49 -8.92 21.25
N PRO A 412 -41.47 -8.12 20.92
CA PRO A 412 -40.14 -8.64 20.63
C PRO A 412 -39.54 -9.27 21.89
N ALA A 413 -39.04 -10.49 21.76
CA ALA A 413 -38.36 -11.19 22.85
C ALA A 413 -37.07 -10.45 23.24
N PRO A 414 -36.61 -10.56 24.51
CA PRO A 414 -35.38 -9.91 24.95
C PRO A 414 -34.16 -10.25 24.08
N VAL A 415 -34.08 -11.47 23.54
CA VAL A 415 -32.98 -11.87 22.63
C VAL A 415 -33.03 -11.14 21.29
N THR A 416 -34.23 -10.95 20.72
CA THR A 416 -34.46 -10.21 19.47
C THR A 416 -34.08 -8.75 19.65
N VAL A 417 -34.51 -8.12 20.75
CA VAL A 417 -34.15 -6.75 21.10
C VAL A 417 -32.64 -6.61 21.26
N ALA A 418 -31.99 -7.53 22.00
CA ALA A 418 -30.55 -7.46 22.23
C ALA A 418 -29.74 -7.58 20.94
N TYR A 419 -30.19 -8.38 19.97
CA TYR A 419 -29.53 -8.48 18.67
C TYR A 419 -29.72 -7.20 17.84
N LEU A 420 -30.95 -6.69 17.74
CA LEU A 420 -31.23 -5.46 17.02
C LEU A 420 -30.49 -4.25 17.63
N ASP A 421 -30.44 -4.13 18.96
CA ASP A 421 -29.67 -3.09 19.65
C ASP A 421 -28.18 -3.14 19.29
N HIS A 422 -27.61 -4.35 19.17
CA HIS A 422 -26.23 -4.51 18.72
C HIS A 422 -26.03 -3.97 17.30
N LEU A 423 -26.88 -4.38 16.35
CA LEU A 423 -26.77 -3.99 14.94
C LEU A 423 -27.02 -2.50 14.74
N LEU A 424 -28.05 -1.95 15.37
CA LEU A 424 -28.38 -0.52 15.33
C LEU A 424 -27.28 0.33 15.96
N ALA A 425 -26.69 -0.13 17.07
CA ALA A 425 -25.57 0.57 17.71
C ALA A 425 -24.30 0.57 16.85
N VAL A 426 -24.04 -0.49 16.09
CA VAL A 426 -22.92 -0.52 15.12
C VAL A 426 -23.22 0.41 13.94
N ALA A 427 -24.43 0.34 13.39
CA ALA A 427 -24.87 1.20 12.29
C ALA A 427 -24.78 2.70 12.65
N ALA A 428 -25.23 3.08 13.85
CA ALA A 428 -25.21 4.45 14.33
C ALA A 428 -23.79 5.04 14.50
N ARG A 429 -22.75 4.19 14.66
CA ARG A 429 -21.35 4.64 14.70
C ARG A 429 -20.81 5.03 13.32
N GLY A 430 -21.45 4.59 12.24
CA GLY A 430 -21.11 4.97 10.86
C GLY A 430 -19.84 4.32 10.30
N ASP A 431 -19.29 3.29 10.95
CA ASP A 431 -18.15 2.53 10.42
C ASP A 431 -18.67 1.42 9.50
N TYR A 432 -18.53 1.62 8.19
CA TYR A 432 -18.98 0.68 7.17
C TYR A 432 -18.39 -0.72 7.36
N ALA A 433 -17.08 -0.82 7.60
CA ALA A 433 -16.38 -2.10 7.65
C ALA A 433 -16.85 -2.93 8.86
N VAL A 434 -16.99 -2.28 10.02
CA VAL A 434 -17.51 -2.94 11.23
C VAL A 434 -18.98 -3.32 11.07
N LEU A 435 -19.78 -2.48 10.40
CA LEU A 435 -21.19 -2.74 10.13
C LEU A 435 -21.41 -3.98 9.27
N ILE A 436 -20.74 -4.09 8.13
CA ILE A 436 -20.89 -5.25 7.24
C ILE A 436 -20.40 -6.55 7.89
N ALA A 437 -19.41 -6.46 8.79
CA ALA A 437 -18.95 -7.61 9.57
C ALA A 437 -20.00 -8.06 10.60
N ALA A 438 -20.73 -7.13 11.22
CA ALA A 438 -21.86 -7.43 12.11
C ALA A 438 -23.05 -8.06 11.36
N LEU A 439 -23.28 -7.64 10.11
CA LEU A 439 -24.38 -8.17 9.28
C LEU A 439 -24.12 -9.60 8.79
N LEU A 440 -22.86 -9.98 8.58
CA LEU A 440 -22.46 -11.21 7.89
C LEU A 440 -22.98 -12.52 8.53
N PRO A 441 -23.03 -12.72 9.85
CA PRO A 441 -23.48 -13.99 10.45
C PRO A 441 -24.89 -14.40 10.02
N CYS A 442 -25.81 -13.45 9.84
CA CYS A 442 -27.18 -13.73 9.37
C CYS A 442 -27.21 -14.33 7.96
N PHE A 443 -26.30 -13.94 7.07
CA PHE A 443 -26.15 -14.59 5.76
C PHE A 443 -25.47 -15.96 5.89
N TRP A 444 -24.37 -16.00 6.64
CA TRP A 444 -23.43 -17.12 6.60
C TRP A 444 -23.91 -18.32 7.43
N LEU A 445 -24.38 -18.09 8.66
CA LEU A 445 -24.87 -19.16 9.54
C LEU A 445 -26.19 -19.75 9.02
N TYR A 446 -27.12 -18.93 8.52
CA TYR A 446 -28.36 -19.42 7.94
C TYR A 446 -28.14 -20.27 6.69
N GLN A 447 -27.24 -19.85 5.81
CA GLN A 447 -26.92 -20.62 4.61
C GLN A 447 -26.26 -21.96 4.97
N ASP A 448 -25.35 -21.97 5.94
CA ASP A 448 -24.71 -23.20 6.44
C ASP A 448 -25.72 -24.16 7.06
N VAL A 449 -26.57 -23.68 7.98
CA VAL A 449 -27.62 -24.48 8.62
C VAL A 449 -28.62 -24.99 7.57
N GLY A 450 -29.15 -24.11 6.72
CA GLY A 450 -30.12 -24.47 5.68
C GLY A 450 -29.58 -25.53 4.73
N THR A 451 -28.34 -25.38 4.27
CA THR A 451 -27.69 -26.36 3.37
C THR A 451 -27.52 -27.72 4.05
N ARG A 452 -27.05 -27.75 5.31
CA ARG A 452 -26.84 -29.00 6.05
C ARG A 452 -28.16 -29.70 6.38
N LEU A 453 -29.18 -28.95 6.81
CA LEU A 453 -30.49 -29.52 7.15
C LEU A 453 -31.27 -29.98 5.91
N LEU A 454 -31.22 -29.24 4.80
CA LEU A 454 -31.86 -29.66 3.54
C LEU A 454 -31.31 -31.00 3.04
N ALA A 455 -30.03 -31.28 3.26
CA ALA A 455 -29.43 -32.57 2.90
C ALA A 455 -29.90 -33.74 3.78
N LEU A 456 -30.46 -33.45 4.97
CA LEU A 456 -30.95 -34.43 5.94
C LEU A 456 -32.48 -34.58 5.95
N SER A 457 -33.21 -33.64 5.34
CA SER A 457 -34.66 -33.61 5.35
C SER A 457 -35.30 -34.56 4.32
N HIS A 458 -36.63 -34.62 4.30
CA HIS A 458 -37.40 -35.44 3.38
C HIS A 458 -38.47 -34.65 2.61
N ALA A 459 -39.06 -35.26 1.58
CA ALA A 459 -40.01 -34.59 0.69
C ALA A 459 -41.28 -34.07 1.40
N GLU A 460 -41.71 -34.75 2.46
CA GLU A 460 -42.92 -34.41 3.24
C GLU A 460 -42.62 -33.59 4.51
N ASP A 461 -41.43 -32.98 4.60
CA ASP A 461 -41.04 -32.22 5.79
C ASP A 461 -41.98 -31.01 6.01
N PRO A 462 -42.62 -30.86 7.18
CA PRO A 462 -43.51 -29.74 7.48
C PRO A 462 -42.87 -28.35 7.37
N TYR A 463 -41.54 -28.27 7.37
CA TYR A 463 -40.73 -27.06 7.35
C TYR A 463 -39.94 -26.87 6.05
N ARG A 464 -40.27 -27.67 5.02
CA ARG A 464 -39.56 -27.69 3.75
C ARG A 464 -39.37 -26.33 3.08
N SER A 465 -40.34 -25.41 3.19
CA SER A 465 -40.24 -24.07 2.62
C SER A 465 -39.09 -23.23 3.21
N TRP A 466 -38.81 -23.40 4.50
CA TRP A 466 -37.68 -22.73 5.16
C TRP A 466 -36.36 -23.34 4.68
N LEU A 467 -36.30 -24.68 4.63
CA LEU A 467 -35.11 -25.42 4.17
C LEU A 467 -34.76 -25.12 2.71
N ASP A 468 -35.76 -25.07 1.83
CA ASP A 468 -35.56 -24.71 0.43
C ASP A 468 -35.06 -23.26 0.29
N THR A 469 -35.55 -22.32 1.11
CA THR A 469 -35.13 -20.90 1.04
C THR A 469 -33.65 -20.74 1.38
N TYR A 470 -33.19 -21.32 2.49
CA TYR A 470 -31.82 -21.15 2.96
C TYR A 470 -30.82 -22.16 2.35
N GLY A 471 -31.34 -23.24 1.74
CA GLY A 471 -30.57 -24.18 0.92
C GLY A 471 -30.53 -23.82 -0.58
N ASP A 472 -31.23 -22.75 -1.00
CA ASP A 472 -31.30 -22.34 -2.42
C ASP A 472 -29.98 -21.77 -2.95
N ALA A 473 -29.74 -21.98 -4.25
CA ALA A 473 -28.55 -21.52 -4.94
C ALA A 473 -28.44 -19.98 -5.01
N ALA A 474 -29.56 -19.25 -5.08
CA ALA A 474 -29.54 -17.79 -5.10
C ALA A 474 -29.17 -17.21 -3.72
N PHE A 475 -29.66 -17.82 -2.64
CA PHE A 475 -29.23 -17.45 -1.28
C PHE A 475 -27.74 -17.74 -1.08
N ALA A 476 -27.27 -18.92 -1.50
CA ALA A 476 -25.84 -19.26 -1.46
C ALA A 476 -24.97 -18.26 -2.25
N ALA A 477 -25.41 -17.82 -3.43
CA ALA A 477 -24.70 -16.81 -4.21
C ALA A 477 -24.66 -15.43 -3.50
N SER A 478 -25.77 -15.02 -2.87
CA SER A 478 -25.84 -13.80 -2.07
C SER A 478 -24.89 -13.86 -0.87
N THR A 479 -24.89 -14.97 -0.12
CA THR A 479 -23.97 -15.19 1.01
C THR A 479 -22.52 -15.19 0.57
N ALA A 480 -22.17 -15.84 -0.53
CA ALA A 480 -20.81 -15.82 -1.09
C ALA A 480 -20.36 -14.39 -1.41
N ARG A 481 -21.25 -13.55 -1.96
CA ARG A 481 -20.96 -12.15 -2.25
C ARG A 481 -20.81 -11.31 -0.96
N ALA A 482 -21.64 -11.53 0.06
CA ALA A 482 -21.48 -10.89 1.36
C ALA A 482 -20.10 -11.23 1.99
N ILE A 483 -19.71 -12.51 1.97
CA ILE A 483 -18.41 -12.97 2.47
C ILE A 483 -17.27 -12.28 1.70
N GLU A 484 -17.36 -12.21 0.37
CA GLU A 484 -16.34 -11.56 -0.46
C GLU A 484 -16.17 -10.08 -0.10
N ILE A 485 -17.27 -9.31 0.02
CA ILE A 485 -17.24 -7.90 0.37
C ILE A 485 -16.59 -7.71 1.75
N VAL A 486 -17.03 -8.48 2.76
CA VAL A 486 -16.55 -8.36 4.14
C VAL A 486 -15.08 -8.77 4.27
N THR A 487 -14.69 -9.89 3.66
CA THR A 487 -13.31 -10.40 3.75
C THR A 487 -12.33 -9.52 2.97
N THR A 488 -12.78 -8.90 1.87
CA THR A 488 -11.99 -7.88 1.14
C THR A 488 -11.79 -6.62 1.98
N ALA A 489 -12.84 -6.14 2.65
CA ALA A 489 -12.75 -5.01 3.57
C ALA A 489 -11.76 -5.31 4.72
N ALA A 490 -11.87 -6.49 5.34
CA ALA A 490 -10.99 -6.90 6.44
C ALA A 490 -9.52 -7.13 6.00
N ALA A 491 -9.29 -7.64 4.78
CA ALA A 491 -7.96 -7.83 4.22
C ALA A 491 -7.25 -6.50 3.93
N THR A 492 -8.01 -5.46 3.64
CA THR A 492 -7.48 -4.12 3.31
C THR A 492 -7.45 -3.16 4.50
N ALA A 493 -8.21 -3.44 5.55
CA ALA A 493 -8.21 -2.69 6.81
C ALA A 493 -6.86 -2.76 7.55
N ASP A 494 -6.57 -1.70 8.32
CA ASP A 494 -5.53 -1.77 9.34
C ASP A 494 -5.90 -2.75 10.45
N GLU A 495 -4.92 -3.04 11.32
CA GLU A 495 -5.07 -4.03 12.39
C GLU A 495 -6.18 -3.67 13.39
N GLY A 496 -6.34 -2.38 13.71
CA GLY A 496 -7.35 -1.91 14.67
C GLY A 496 -8.77 -2.06 14.13
N THR A 497 -9.02 -1.61 12.90
CA THR A 497 -10.31 -1.78 12.25
C THR A 497 -10.64 -3.26 12.05
N ARG A 498 -9.69 -4.09 11.58
CA ARG A 498 -9.93 -5.53 11.39
C ARG A 498 -10.29 -6.24 12.71
N ALA A 499 -9.66 -5.86 13.82
CA ALA A 499 -10.00 -6.40 15.14
C ALA A 499 -11.44 -6.01 15.57
N ALA A 500 -11.85 -4.76 15.33
CA ALA A 500 -13.21 -4.31 15.61
C ALA A 500 -14.26 -5.03 14.75
N MET A 501 -13.95 -5.28 13.47
CA MET A 501 -14.81 -6.06 12.58
C MET A 501 -14.99 -7.49 13.10
N LEU A 502 -13.91 -8.18 13.48
CA LEU A 502 -13.97 -9.55 14.01
C LEU A 502 -14.81 -9.62 15.30
N GLU A 503 -14.69 -8.63 16.18
CA GLU A 503 -15.49 -8.59 17.41
C GLU A 503 -16.99 -8.41 17.11
N ALA A 504 -17.34 -7.54 16.15
CA ALA A 504 -18.73 -7.36 15.73
C ALA A 504 -19.31 -8.64 15.09
N PHE A 505 -18.52 -9.31 14.25
CA PHE A 505 -18.86 -10.60 13.65
C PHE A 505 -19.09 -11.69 14.70
N ARG A 506 -18.18 -11.84 15.68
CA ARG A 506 -18.32 -12.80 16.80
C ARG A 506 -19.55 -12.49 17.65
N ARG A 507 -19.78 -11.23 17.99
CA ARG A 507 -20.93 -10.82 18.79
C ARG A 507 -22.25 -11.12 18.08
N SER A 508 -22.36 -10.81 16.79
CA SER A 508 -23.53 -11.16 15.99
C SER A 508 -23.72 -12.67 15.90
N SER A 509 -22.64 -13.45 15.73
CA SER A 509 -22.71 -14.92 15.75
C SER A 509 -23.25 -15.48 17.07
N ARG A 510 -22.90 -14.89 18.23
CA ARG A 510 -23.48 -15.28 19.53
C ARG A 510 -24.95 -14.92 19.65
N HIS A 511 -25.36 -13.78 19.08
CA HIS A 511 -26.77 -13.42 19.04
C HIS A 511 -27.59 -14.40 18.18
N GLU A 512 -27.03 -14.93 17.10
CA GLU A 512 -27.67 -15.99 16.30
C GLU A 512 -27.91 -17.27 17.14
N VAL A 513 -26.91 -17.70 17.92
CA VAL A 513 -27.11 -18.85 18.84
C VAL A 513 -28.26 -18.58 19.81
N ALA A 514 -28.31 -17.40 20.41
CA ALA A 514 -29.36 -17.02 21.36
C ALA A 514 -30.74 -16.94 20.69
N PHE A 515 -30.81 -16.47 19.45
CA PHE A 515 -32.05 -16.37 18.68
C PHE A 515 -32.64 -17.75 18.37
N PHE A 516 -31.83 -18.70 17.88
CA PHE A 516 -32.29 -20.09 17.70
C PHE A 516 -32.64 -20.79 19.01
N ALA A 517 -31.98 -20.44 20.11
CA ALA A 517 -32.23 -21.06 21.41
C ALA A 517 -33.55 -20.61 22.05
N ASP A 518 -33.93 -19.34 21.89
CA ASP A 518 -35.18 -18.79 22.41
C ASP A 518 -36.40 -19.39 21.70
N ALA A 519 -36.28 -19.64 20.39
CA ALA A 519 -37.31 -20.30 19.59
C ALA A 519 -37.73 -21.69 20.09
N GLY A 520 -36.84 -22.40 20.79
CA GLY A 520 -37.11 -23.73 21.37
C GLY A 520 -37.71 -23.72 22.78
N GLN A 521 -38.00 -22.54 23.36
CA GLN A 521 -38.63 -22.44 24.67
C GLN A 521 -40.13 -22.17 24.51
N ALA A 522 -40.97 -23.19 24.67
CA ALA A 522 -42.42 -23.02 24.68
C ALA A 522 -42.84 -21.99 25.75
N PRO A 523 -43.85 -21.14 25.49
CA PRO A 523 -44.35 -20.18 26.48
C PRO A 523 -45.10 -20.93 27.60
N GLY A 524 -44.39 -21.36 28.66
CA GLY A 524 -45.04 -22.10 29.74
C GLY A 524 -44.14 -22.58 30.89
N ALA A 525 -43.58 -21.66 31.69
CA ALA A 525 -43.31 -21.88 33.11
C ALA A 525 -43.04 -20.54 33.85
N ALA A 526 -43.92 -19.55 33.69
CA ALA A 526 -44.04 -18.48 34.67
C ALA A 526 -45.19 -18.84 35.62
N GLY A 527 -44.83 -19.49 36.73
CA GLY A 527 -45.68 -19.72 37.89
C GLY A 527 -45.12 -18.99 39.11
#